data_AF-A0A258FYW4-F1
#
_entry.id   AF-A0A258FYW4-F1
#
_cell.length_a   1.000
_cell.length_b   1.000
_cell.length_c   1.000
_cell.angle_alpha   90.00
_cell.angle_beta   90.00
_cell.angle_gamma   90.00
#
_symmetry.space_group_name_H-M   'P 1'
#
loop_
_entity.id
_entity.type
_entity.pdbx_description
1 polymer ?
#
loop_
_entity_poly.entity_id
_entity_poly.type
_entity_poly.pdbx_seq_one_letter_code
_entity_poly.pdbx_strand_id
1 'polypeptide(L)' 'PGTDGMVHISKLADHRVEKVSDIVKEGQIVRVKITGIDERGKINLTMIDV' A
#
# COMPACT_ATOMS: atom_id res chain seq x y z
N PRO A 1 -3.99 -0.64 19.18
CA PRO A 1 -3.06 0.43 18.70
C PRO A 1 -1.88 -0.21 17.97
N GLY A 2 -1.84 -0.11 16.65
CA GLY A 2 -0.87 -0.82 15.80
C GLY A 2 -1.55 -1.81 14.87
N THR A 3 -2.52 -1.33 14.09
CA THR A 3 -3.04 -2.11 12.98
C THR A 3 -2.11 -1.91 11.79
N ASP A 4 -1.33 -2.94 11.46
CA ASP A 4 -0.47 -2.90 10.30
C ASP A 4 -1.31 -2.86 9.02
N GLY A 5 -1.04 -1.86 8.19
CA GLY A 5 -1.62 -1.73 6.87
C GLY A 5 -0.78 -2.46 5.83
N MET A 6 -1.42 -3.11 4.87
CA MET A 6 -0.75 -3.81 3.79
C MET A 6 -1.11 -3.17 2.45
N VAL A 7 -0.09 -2.76 1.69
CA VAL A 7 -0.25 -2.36 0.29
C VAL A 7 0.20 -3.52 -0.58
N HIS A 8 -0.67 -3.96 -1.49
CA HIS A 8 -0.31 -4.99 -2.45
C HIS A 8 0.58 -4.41 -3.57
N ILE A 9 1.53 -5.18 -4.11
CA ILE A 9 2.46 -4.69 -5.16
C ILE A 9 1.73 -4.14 -6.40
N SER A 10 0.61 -4.78 -6.79
CA SER A 10 -0.24 -4.32 -7.90
C SER A 10 -1.06 -3.06 -7.59
N LYS A 11 -0.99 -2.58 -6.35
CA LYS A 11 -1.67 -1.38 -5.85
C LYS A 11 -0.68 -0.27 -5.48
N LEU A 12 0.59 -0.42 -5.86
CA LEU A 12 1.65 0.60 -5.74
C LEU A 12 1.65 1.57 -6.92
N ALA A 13 1.34 1.10 -8.13
CA ALA A 13 1.28 1.92 -9.34
C ALA A 13 0.28 1.34 -10.34
N ASP A 14 -0.22 2.18 -11.25
CA ASP A 14 -1.15 1.79 -12.33
C ASP A 14 -0.46 0.99 -13.47
N HIS A 15 0.85 0.75 -13.34
CA HIS A 15 1.63 -0.06 -14.25
C HIS A 15 2.22 -1.29 -13.54
N ARG A 16 2.72 -2.26 -14.32
CA ARG A 16 3.38 -3.45 -13.76
C ARG A 16 4.68 -3.04 -13.08
N VAL A 17 4.71 -3.18 -11.76
CA VAL A 17 5.91 -2.96 -10.94
C VAL A 17 6.68 -4.28 -10.84
N GLU A 18 7.93 -4.29 -11.30
CA GLU A 18 8.82 -5.46 -11.15
C GLU A 18 9.45 -5.52 -9.75
N LYS A 19 9.77 -4.37 -9.15
CA LYS A 19 10.38 -4.27 -7.83
C LYS A 19 9.75 -3.17 -6.99
N VAL A 20 9.38 -3.51 -5.77
CA VAL A 20 8.82 -2.55 -4.80
C VAL A 20 9.82 -1.47 -4.42
N SER A 21 11.12 -1.82 -4.36
CA SER A 21 12.21 -0.92 -3.96
C SER A 21 12.44 0.26 -4.91
N ASP A 22 11.94 0.16 -6.13
CA ASP A 22 12.03 1.25 -7.11
C ASP A 22 10.97 2.33 -6.86
N ILE A 23 9.85 1.95 -6.23
CA ILE A 23 8.72 2.85 -5.93
C ILE A 23 8.79 3.39 -4.50
N VAL A 24 9.16 2.53 -3.54
CA VAL A 24 9.19 2.86 -2.12
C VAL A 24 10.54 2.54 -1.50
N LYS A 25 10.98 3.41 -0.59
CA LYS A 25 12.19 3.23 0.23
C LYS A 25 11.84 3.26 1.71
N GLU A 26 12.63 2.55 2.51
CA GLU A 26 12.48 2.58 3.96
C GLU A 26 12.68 4.01 4.48
N GLY A 27 11.76 4.46 5.35
CA GLY A 27 11.73 5.84 5.86
C GLY A 27 11.10 6.88 4.92
N GLN A 28 10.70 6.49 3.71
CA GLN A 28 9.98 7.38 2.79
C GLN A 28 8.53 7.57 3.26
N ILE A 29 8.11 8.82 3.40
CA ILE A 29 6.72 9.16 3.67
C ILE A 29 5.96 9.11 2.35
N VAL A 30 4.99 8.19 2.26
CA VAL A 30 4.13 8.03 1.09
C VAL A 30 2.68 8.30 1.43
N ARG A 31 1.91 8.82 0.48
CA ARG A 31 0.46 8.98 0.63
C ARG A 31 -0.22 7.70 0.19
N VAL A 32 -1.08 7.18 1.05
CA VAL A 32 -1.87 5.97 0.82
C VAL A 32 -3.34 6.26 1.08
N LYS A 33 -4.22 5.52 0.40
CA LYS A 33 -5.66 5.55 0.57
C LYS A 33 -6.12 4.21 1.13
N ILE A 34 -7.07 4.25 2.06
CA ILE A 34 -7.66 3.05 2.64
C ILE A 34 -8.71 2.52 1.67
N THR A 35 -8.57 1.26 1.25
CA THR A 35 -9.53 0.61 0.35
C THR A 35 -10.54 -0.26 1.11
N GLY A 36 -10.16 -0.74 2.28
CA GLY A 36 -11.04 -1.53 3.12
C GLY A 36 -10.33 -2.07 4.35
N ILE A 37 -11.12 -2.63 5.26
CA ILE A 37 -10.63 -3.30 6.46
C ILE A 37 -11.15 -4.73 6.41
N ASP A 38 -10.23 -5.69 6.51
CA ASP A 38 -10.56 -7.11 6.57
C ASP A 38 -11.16 -7.45 7.95
N GLU A 39 -11.94 -8.53 8.03
CA GLU A 39 -12.56 -9.04 9.27
C GLU A 39 -11.52 -9.40 10.33
N ARG A 40 -10.28 -9.70 9.90
CA ARG A 40 -9.12 -9.93 10.78
C ARG A 40 -8.49 -8.64 11.32
N GLY A 41 -9.09 -7.49 11.01
CA GLY A 41 -8.63 -6.17 11.40
C GLY A 41 -7.45 -5.65 10.59
N LYS A 42 -7.06 -6.28 9.47
CA LYS A 42 -5.99 -5.77 8.59
C LYS A 42 -6.51 -4.64 7.72
N ILE A 43 -5.76 -3.53 7.64
CA ILE A 43 -6.12 -2.41 6.78
C ILE A 43 -5.51 -2.64 5.40
N ASN A 44 -6.36 -2.72 4.39
CA ASN A 44 -5.92 -2.72 3.00
C ASN A 44 -5.70 -1.28 2.55
N LEU A 45 -4.51 -1.04 2.02
CA LEU A 45 -4.04 0.26 1.58
C LEU A 45 -3.71 0.22 0.08
N THR A 46 -3.86 1.35 -0.60
CA THR A 46 -3.43 1.53 -2.00
C THR A 46 -2.71 2.86 -2.17
N MET A 47 -1.74 2.90 -3.10
CA MET A 47 -1.07 4.13 -3.52
C MET A 47 -1.60 4.67 -4.86
N ILE A 48 -2.54 3.96 -5.50
CA ILE A 48 -3.18 4.41 -6.74
C ILE A 48 -4.36 5.29 -6.36
N ASP A 49 -4.33 6.56 -6.75
CA ASP A 49 -5.49 7.44 -6.69
C ASP A 49 -6.14 7.44 -8.07
N VAL A 50 -7.38 6.96 -8.13
CA VAL A 50 -8.23 6.94 -9.33
C VAL A 50 -9.33 7.97 -9.14
#